data_AF-A0A6N8JDS0-F1
#
_entry.id   AF-A0A6N8JDS0-F1
#
_cell.length_a   1.000
_cell.length_b   1.000
_cell.length_c   1.000
_cell.angle_alpha   90.00
_cell.angle_beta   90.00
_cell.angle_gamma   90.00
#
_symmetry.space_group_name_H-M   'P 1'
#
loop_
_entity.id
_entity.type
_entity.pdbx_description
1 polymer ?
#
loop_
_entity_poly.entity_id
_entity_poly.type
_entity_poly.pdbx_seq_one_letter_code
_entity_poly.pdbx_strand_id
1 'polypeptide(L)' 'MNTFKIDYNNDTVWVEQEDPANFTVHLVGGDVKLVLKQDNEGANHWFKAGTDNATEETSAIGVAIDTYLLKK' A
#
# COMPACT_ATOMS: atom_id res chain seq x y z
N MET A 1 -9.10 -11.45 3.12
CA MET A 1 -8.02 -11.15 4.07
C MET A 1 -6.80 -12.02 3.78
N ASN A 2 -5.75 -11.39 3.26
CA ASN A 2 -4.44 -12.00 3.01
C ASN A 2 -3.40 -11.15 3.74
N THR A 3 -2.41 -11.76 4.39
CA THR A 3 -1.33 -11.02 5.05
C THR A 3 0.00 -11.39 4.43
N PHE A 4 0.88 -10.40 4.28
CA PHE A 4 2.20 -10.59 3.71
C PHE A 4 3.19 -9.55 4.24
N LYS A 5 4.45 -9.70 3.85
CA LYS A 5 5.53 -8.80 4.21
C LYS A 5 6.10 -8.16 2.96
N ILE A 6 6.46 -6.89 3.07
CA ILE A 6 7.17 -6.15 2.03
C ILE A 6 8.41 -5.50 2.63
N ASP A 7 9.40 -5.24 1.78
CA ASP A 7 10.57 -4.45 2.15
C ASP A 7 10.28 -2.97 1.90
N TYR A 8 10.38 -2.15 2.94
CA TYR A 8 10.12 -0.71 2.90
C TYR A 8 11.10 0.01 3.84
N ASN A 9 11.81 1.02 3.34
CA ASN A 9 12.80 1.81 4.10
C ASN A 9 13.91 1.00 4.80
N ASN A 10 14.37 -0.10 4.18
CA ASN A 10 15.33 -1.07 4.75
C ASN A 10 14.77 -1.89 5.93
N ASP A 11 13.46 -1.81 6.19
CA ASP A 11 12.76 -2.63 7.15
C ASP A 11 11.79 -3.59 6.44
N THR A 12 11.49 -4.71 7.09
CA THR A 12 10.43 -5.61 6.65
C THR A 12 9.14 -5.24 7.39
N VAL A 13 8.15 -4.75 6.66
CA VAL A 13 6.87 -4.29 7.21
C VAL A 13 5.75 -5.29 6.89
N TRP A 14 4.79 -5.40 7.80
CA TRP A 14 3.62 -6.26 7.63
C TRP A 14 2.51 -5.51 6.91
N VAL A 15 1.84 -6.22 6.01
CA VAL A 15 0.70 -5.71 5.24
C VAL A 15 -0.46 -6.67 5.39
N GLU A 16 -1.60 -6.13 5.78
CA GLU A 16 -2.91 -6.79 5.77
C GLU A 16 -3.71 -6.30 4.57
N GLN A 17 -4.03 -7.19 3.66
CA GLN A 17 -4.93 -6.92 2.55
C GLN A 17 -6.35 -7.32 2.95
N GLU A 18 -7.19 -6.31 3.21
CA GLU A 18 -8.59 -6.49 3.55
C GLU A 18 -9.37 -6.96 2.30
N ASP A 19 -9.14 -6.27 1.17
CA ASP A 19 -9.68 -6.54 -0.16
C ASP A 19 -8.68 -6.10 -1.27
N PRO A 20 -8.98 -6.28 -2.57
CA PRO A 20 -8.05 -5.93 -3.65
C PRO A 20 -7.62 -4.45 -3.68
N ALA A 21 -8.40 -3.54 -3.09
CA ALA A 21 -8.15 -2.11 -3.08
C ALA A 21 -7.75 -1.57 -1.69
N ASN A 22 -8.09 -2.24 -0.58
CA ASN A 22 -7.83 -1.74 0.77
C ASN A 22 -6.77 -2.57 1.51
N PHE A 23 -5.79 -1.85 2.07
CA PHE A 23 -4.62 -2.43 2.73
C PHE A 23 -4.33 -1.69 4.03
N THR A 24 -3.89 -2.40 5.07
CA THR A 24 -3.34 -1.83 6.30
C THR A 24 -1.87 -2.22 6.39
N VAL A 25 -0.99 -1.23 6.55
CA VAL A 25 0.46 -1.41 6.64
C VAL A 25 0.93 -1.05 8.04
N HIS A 26 1.54 -2.01 8.73
CA HIS A 26 2.04 -1.83 10.09
C HIS A 26 3.47 -1.30 10.04
N LEU A 27 3.63 0.01 10.22
CA LEU A 27 4.93 0.66 10.33
C LEU A 27 5.32 0.81 11.82
N VAL A 28 6.61 0.99 12.09
CA VAL A 28 7.12 1.27 13.45
C VAL A 28 6.48 2.53 14.05
N GLY A 29 6.15 3.53 13.22
CA GLY A 29 5.49 4.77 13.62
C GLY A 29 3.97 4.68 13.76
N GLY A 30 3.36 3.51 13.51
CA GLY A 30 1.93 3.28 13.54
C GLY A 30 1.36 2.75 12.23
N ASP A 31 0.09 2.41 12.25
CA ASP A 31 -0.58 1.79 11.09
C ASP A 31 -0.96 2.83 10.04
N VAL A 32 -0.68 2.52 8.78
CA VAL A 32 -1.09 3.30 7.62
C VAL A 32 -2.10 2.50 6.81
N LYS A 33 -3.31 3.02 6.71
CA LYS A 33 -4.33 2.47 5.81
C LYS A 33 -4.12 3.03 4.42
N LEU A 34 -3.91 2.16 3.44
CA LEU A 34 -3.72 2.46 2.03
C LEU A 34 -4.93 2.00 1.22
N VAL A 35 -5.28 2.81 0.23
CA VAL A 35 -6.33 2.52 -0.74
C VAL A 35 -5.74 2.68 -2.13
N LEU A 36 -5.88 1.63 -2.94
CA LEU A 36 -5.60 1.64 -4.36
C LEU A 36 -6.81 2.21 -5.09
N LYS A 37 -6.65 3.35 -5.76
CA LYS A 37 -7.68 3.91 -6.63
C LYS A 37 -7.15 3.97 -8.05
N GLN A 38 -8.00 3.66 -9.01
CA GLN A 38 -7.69 3.83 -10.42
C GLN A 38 -8.21 5.20 -10.88
N ASP A 39 -7.39 5.95 -11.60
CA ASP A 39 -7.82 7.21 -12.21
C ASP A 39 -8.53 6.98 -13.56
N ASN A 40 -9.03 8.05 -14.19
CA ASN A 40 -9.81 7.96 -15.44
C ASN A 40 -9.00 7.48 -16.66
N GLU A 41 -7.67 7.52 -16.60
CA GLU A 41 -6.73 7.00 -17.60
C GLU A 41 -6.38 5.53 -17.33
N GLY A 42 -6.88 4.96 -16.24
CA GLY A 42 -6.68 3.56 -15.89
C GLY A 42 -5.41 3.27 -15.09
N ALA A 43 -4.67 4.29 -14.65
CA ALA A 43 -3.49 4.08 -13.82
C ALA A 43 -3.87 3.90 -12.34
N ASN A 44 -3.11 3.06 -11.64
CA ASN A 44 -3.32 2.77 -10.24
C ASN A 44 -2.52 3.75 -9.38
N HIS A 45 -3.20 4.34 -8.40
CA HIS A 45 -2.64 5.32 -7.49
C HIS A 45 -2.91 4.92 -6.04
N TRP A 46 -1.87 5.06 -5.21
CA TRP A 46 -1.90 4.68 -3.80
C TRP A 46 -2.13 5.89 -2.90
N PHE A 47 -3.24 5.86 -2.17
CA PHE A 47 -3.67 6.93 -1.28
C PHE A 47 -3.73 6.45 0.16
N LYS A 48 -3.54 7.35 1.12
CA LYS A 48 -3.92 7.08 2.50
C LYS A 48 -5.44 7.10 2.62
N ALA A 49 -6.02 6.15 3.33
CA ALA A 49 -7.47 6.07 3.53
C ALA A 49 -8.00 7.37 4.15
N GLY A 50 -9.10 7.88 3.61
CA GLY A 50 -9.68 9.17 4.03
C GLY A 50 -8.94 10.41 3.52
N THR A 51 -7.97 10.25 2.62
CA THR A 51 -7.29 11.36 1.94
C THR A 51 -7.43 11.24 0.43
N ASP A 52 -7.41 12.38 -0.25
CA ASP A 52 -7.49 12.48 -1.70
C ASP A 52 -6.14 12.77 -2.36
N ASN A 53 -5.06 12.78 -1.57
CA ASN A 53 -3.72 13.05 -2.06
C ASN A 53 -2.82 11.84 -1.82
N ALA A 54 -2.16 11.38 -2.88
CA ALA A 54 -1.01 10.49 -2.76
C ALA A 54 0.16 11.32 -2.20
N THR A 55 0.88 10.76 -1.22
CA THR A 55 2.13 11.31 -0.73
C THR A 55 3.29 10.47 -1.23
N GLU A 56 4.50 11.00 -1.17
CA GLU A 56 5.71 10.21 -1.48
C GLU A 56 5.78 8.93 -0.65
N GLU A 57 5.35 8.99 0.61
CA GLU A 57 5.24 7.82 1.49
C GLU A 57 4.24 6.79 0.97
N THR A 58 3.00 7.18 0.65
CA THR A 58 1.97 6.23 0.20
C THR A 58 2.32 5.62 -1.15
N SER A 59 2.91 6.41 -2.05
CA SER A 59 3.41 5.92 -3.34
C SER A 59 4.55 4.91 -3.16
N ALA A 60 5.52 5.19 -2.30
CA ALA A 60 6.65 4.28 -2.06
C ALA A 60 6.20 2.95 -1.42
N ILE A 61 5.30 2.99 -0.43
CA ILE A 61 4.74 1.78 0.16
C ILE A 61 3.92 1.02 -0.88
N GLY A 62 3.12 1.72 -1.68
CA GLY A 62 2.33 1.14 -2.76
C GLY A 62 3.17 0.37 -3.78
N VAL A 63 4.29 0.95 -4.24
CA VAL A 63 5.23 0.28 -5.15
C VAL A 63 5.79 -1.01 -4.56
N ALA A 64 6.09 -1.04 -3.25
CA ALA A 64 6.55 -2.25 -2.58
C ALA A 64 5.44 -3.33 -2.50
N ILE A 65 4.19 -2.93 -2.28
CA ILE A 65 3.02 -3.82 -2.36
C ILE A 65 2.84 -4.38 -3.77
N ASP A 66 2.82 -3.53 -4.80
CA ASP A 66 2.70 -3.95 -6.21
C ASP A 66 3.81 -4.92 -6.59
N THR A 67 5.06 -4.62 -6.22
CA THR A 67 6.21 -5.49 -6.49
C THR A 67 6.04 -6.87 -5.87
N TYR A 68 5.50 -6.95 -4.65
CA TYR A 68 5.19 -8.23 -4.00
C TYR A 68 4.07 -8.97 -4.74
N LEU A 69 2.97 -8.28 -5.06
CA LEU A 69 1.81 -8.87 -5.71
C LEU A 69 2.13 -9.37 -7.13
N LEU A 70 3.01 -8.70 -7.86
CA LEU A 70 3.49 -9.12 -9.18
C LEU A 70 4.41 -10.35 -9.15
N LYS A 71 5.08 -10.61 -8.01
CA LYS A 71 5.97 -11.75 -7.82
C LYS A 71 5.25 -13.01 -7.32
N LYS A 72 3.99 -12.89 -6.89
CA LYS A 72 3.16 -13.98 -6.41
C LYS A 72 2.55 -14.78 -7.56
#